data_AF-A0A3R8M440-F1
#
_entry.id   AF-A0A3R8M440-F1
#
_cell.length_a   1.000
_cell.length_b   1.000
_cell.length_c   1.000
_cell.angle_alpha   90.00
_cell.angle_beta   90.00
_cell.angle_gamma   90.00
#
_symmetry.space_group_name_H-M   'P 1'
#
loop_
_entity.id
_entity.type
_entity.pdbx_description
1 polymer ?
#
loop_
_entity_poly.entity_id
_entity_poly.type
_entity_poly.pdbx_seq_one_letter_code
_entity_poly.pdbx_strand_id
1 'polypeptide(L)'
;LTVPVYETNSASQVSWIFNDSKVTLAIAEDDGQRDKIESVRSEVPTLRNVFVIEAGGLNAIKTYGESVTDAEFWEYKNASHGDDRATIVY
;
A
#
# COMPACT_ATOMS: atom_id res chain seq x y z
N LEU A 1 -7.76 -2.84 -4.81
CA LEU A 1 -8.12 -3.60 -3.60
C LEU A 1 -7.06 -3.35 -2.53
N THR A 2 -7.44 -2.85 -1.36
CA THR A 2 -6.51 -2.70 -0.22
C THR A 2 -6.61 -3.91 0.69
N VAL A 3 -5.52 -4.22 1.40
CA VAL A 3 -5.46 -5.34 2.33
C VAL A 3 -5.05 -4.78 3.69
N PRO A 4 -5.94 -4.75 4.69
CA PRO A 4 -5.60 -4.21 6.00
C PRO A 4 -4.62 -5.14 6.71
N VAL A 5 -3.63 -4.55 7.36
CA VAL A 5 -2.65 -5.24 8.21
C VAL A 5 -2.67 -4.51 9.54
N TYR A 6 -2.89 -5.25 10.62
CA TYR A 6 -3.00 -4.66 11.95
C TYR A 6 -1.63 -4.52 12.59
N GLU A 7 -1.47 -3.50 13.42
CA GLU A 7 -0.26 -3.29 14.21
C GLU A 7 0.12 -4.52 15.04
N THR A 8 -0.88 -5.27 15.51
CA THR A 8 -0.69 -6.49 16.31
C THR A 8 -0.24 -7.71 15.50
N ASN A 9 -0.23 -7.62 14.16
CA ASN A 9 0.28 -8.72 13.35
C ASN A 9 1.79 -8.89 13.55
N SER A 10 2.22 -10.16 13.69
CA SER A 10 3.63 -10.53 13.72
C SER A 10 4.27 -10.37 12.33
N ALA A 11 5.60 -10.29 12.28
CA ALA A 11 6.34 -10.27 11.01
C ALA A 11 5.99 -11.46 10.10
N SER A 12 5.86 -12.68 10.65
CA SER A 12 5.44 -13.86 9.90
C SER A 12 4.02 -13.76 9.33
N GLN A 13 3.09 -13.16 10.07
CA GLN A 13 1.74 -12.88 9.57
C GLN A 13 1.77 -11.84 8.45
N VAL A 14 2.58 -10.79 8.58
CA VAL A 14 2.78 -9.79 7.52
C VAL A 14 3.32 -10.44 6.24
N SER A 15 4.38 -11.26 6.34
CA SER A 15 4.97 -12.01 5.20
C SER A 15 3.92 -12.88 4.50
N TRP A 16 3.12 -13.62 5.26
CA TRP A 16 2.05 -14.46 4.72
C TRP A 16 0.97 -13.64 4.01
N ILE A 17 0.42 -12.60 4.66
CA ILE A 17 -0.61 -11.72 4.08
C ILE A 17 -0.10 -11.10 2.78
N PHE A 18 1.13 -10.59 2.77
CA PHE A 18 1.70 -9.89 1.63
C PHE A 18 1.88 -10.83 0.43
N ASN A 19 2.34 -12.05 0.66
CA ASN A 19 2.49 -13.06 -0.40
C ASN A 19 1.14 -13.55 -0.93
N ASP A 20 0.19 -13.88 -0.06
CA ASP A 20 -1.14 -14.35 -0.45
C ASP A 20 -1.89 -13.30 -1.29
N SER A 21 -1.82 -12.04 -0.84
CA SER A 21 -2.45 -10.92 -1.52
C SER A 21 -1.63 -10.31 -2.66
N LYS A 22 -0.40 -10.79 -2.90
CA LYS A 22 0.55 -10.24 -3.87
C LYS A 22 0.72 -8.73 -3.72
N VAL A 23 0.92 -8.28 -2.49
CA VAL A 23 1.10 -6.86 -2.15
C VAL A 23 2.29 -6.31 -2.92
N THR A 24 2.09 -5.15 -3.55
CA THR A 24 3.15 -4.45 -4.29
C THR A 24 3.54 -3.11 -3.70
N LEU A 25 2.67 -2.54 -2.87
CA LEU A 25 2.87 -1.31 -2.15
C LEU A 25 2.34 -1.48 -0.73
N ALA A 26 3.13 -1.07 0.27
CA ALA A 26 2.65 -0.95 1.64
C ALA A 26 2.68 0.51 2.09
N ILE A 27 1.68 0.91 2.89
CA ILE A 27 1.65 2.19 3.58
C ILE A 27 1.64 1.87 5.07
N ALA A 28 2.69 2.29 5.76
CA ALA A 28 2.89 2.16 7.20
C ALA A 28 2.64 3.50 7.88
N GLU A 29 2.17 3.48 9.13
CA GLU A 29 2.01 4.70 9.93
C GLU A 29 3.37 5.28 10.29
N ASP A 30 4.22 4.46 10.93
CA ASP A 30 5.48 4.87 11.54
C ASP A 30 6.68 3.98 11.14
N ASP A 31 7.85 4.30 11.70
CA ASP A 31 9.10 3.58 11.50
C ASP A 31 9.06 2.16 12.11
N GLY A 32 8.31 1.94 13.18
CA GLY A 32 8.18 0.61 13.80
C GLY A 32 7.45 -0.38 12.89
N GLN A 33 6.35 0.06 12.25
CA GLN A 33 5.66 -0.72 11.24
C GLN A 33 6.51 -0.92 9.98
N ARG A 34 7.24 0.11 9.54
CA ARG A 34 8.20 -0.02 8.44
C ARG A 34 9.22 -1.11 8.74
N ASP A 35 9.88 -1.04 9.89
CA ASP A 35 10.95 -1.97 10.25
C ASP A 35 10.44 -3.42 10.33
N LYS A 36 9.20 -3.61 10.81
CA LYS A 36 8.52 -4.92 10.77
C LYS A 36 8.33 -5.43 9.34
N ILE A 37 7.84 -4.59 8.41
CA ILE A 37 7.67 -4.96 7.00
C ILE A 37 9.03 -5.24 6.34
N GLU A 38 10.02 -4.39 6.59
CA GLU A 38 11.36 -4.52 6.04
C GLU A 38 12.08 -5.78 6.54
N SER A 39 11.81 -6.22 7.77
CA SER A 39 12.35 -7.48 8.32
C SER A 39 11.97 -8.72 7.49
N VAL A 40 10.85 -8.66 6.75
CA VAL A 40 10.38 -9.75 5.87
C VAL A 40 10.47 -9.43 4.39
N ARG A 41 11.08 -8.31 3.99
CA ARG A 41 11.15 -7.90 2.57
C ARG A 41 11.73 -8.98 1.67
N SER A 42 12.75 -9.70 2.14
CA SER A 42 13.39 -10.78 1.37
C SER A 42 12.46 -11.96 1.05
N GLU A 43 11.37 -12.11 1.81
CA GLU A 43 10.36 -13.16 1.64
C GLU A 43 9.17 -12.71 0.77
N VAL A 44 9.08 -11.42 0.44
CA VAL A 44 7.96 -10.82 -0.30
C VAL A 44 8.47 -10.20 -1.61
N PRO A 45 8.72 -11.00 -2.67
CA PRO A 45 9.33 -10.51 -3.90
C PRO A 45 8.45 -9.53 -4.69
N THR A 46 7.13 -9.49 -4.43
CA THR A 46 6.21 -8.56 -5.10
C THR A 46 6.23 -7.16 -4.50
N LEU A 47 6.70 -7.00 -3.25
CA LEU A 47 6.70 -5.73 -2.55
C LEU A 47 7.76 -4.80 -3.15
N ARG A 48 7.29 -3.75 -3.82
CA ARG A 48 8.16 -2.78 -4.48
C ARG A 48 8.55 -1.69 -3.48
N ASN A 49 7.56 -0.99 -2.93
CA ASN A 49 7.78 0.16 -2.06
C ASN A 49 7.00 0.07 -0.75
N VAL A 50 7.56 0.70 0.28
CA VAL A 50 6.92 0.98 1.57
C VAL A 50 6.95 2.49 1.76
N PHE A 51 5.78 3.10 1.98
CA PHE A 51 5.66 4.51 2.34
C PHE A 51 5.32 4.63 3.82
N VAL A 52 5.95 5.56 4.52
CA VAL A 52 5.70 5.79 5.96
C VAL A 52 5.04 7.16 6.12
N ILE A 53 3.86 7.20 6.75
CA ILE A 53 3.06 8.43 6.88
C ILE A 53 3.83 9.48 7.69
N GLU A 54 4.33 9.11 8.87
CA GLU A 54 5.07 10.03 9.75
C GLU A 54 6.40 10.50 9.16
N ALA A 55 6.98 9.73 8.23
CA ALA A 55 8.19 10.13 7.48
C ALA A 55 7.87 10.89 6.18
N GLY A 56 6.66 11.42 6.02
CA GLY A 56 6.28 12.23 4.86
C GLY A 56 5.90 11.44 3.61
N GLY A 57 5.60 10.14 3.74
CA GLY A 57 5.25 9.25 2.62
C GLY A 57 4.03 9.72 1.82
N LEU A 58 3.05 10.38 2.46
CA LEU A 58 1.90 10.96 1.76
C LEU A 58 2.32 12.11 0.83
N ASN A 59 3.29 12.92 1.23
CA ASN A 59 3.83 13.97 0.36
C ASN A 59 4.56 13.37 -0.83
N ALA A 60 5.32 12.28 -0.63
CA ALA A 60 5.96 11.57 -1.74
C ALA A 60 4.94 11.02 -2.75
N ILE A 61 3.84 10.41 -2.26
CA ILE A 61 2.73 9.94 -3.12
C ILE A 61 2.11 11.11 -3.89
N LYS A 62 1.88 12.24 -3.22
CA LYS A 62 1.35 13.44 -3.88
C LYS A 62 2.26 13.94 -4.99
N THR A 63 3.56 14.02 -4.74
CA THR A 63 4.56 14.43 -5.75
C THR A 63 4.60 13.47 -6.94
N TYR A 64 4.49 12.15 -6.73
CA TYR A 64 4.37 11.22 -7.86
C TYR A 64 3.12 11.50 -8.70
N GLY A 65 2.01 11.85 -8.05
CA GLY A 65 0.75 12.21 -8.69
C GLY A 65 0.81 13.49 -9.53
N GLU A 66 1.79 14.38 -9.32
CA GLU A 66 1.93 15.62 -10.12
C GLU A 66 2.26 15.34 -11.59
N SER A 67 2.75 14.14 -11.90
CA SER A 67 2.99 13.70 -13.27
C SER A 67 1.74 13.22 -14.01
N VAL A 68 0.62 13.01 -13.30
CA VAL A 68 -0.64 12.53 -13.85
C VAL A 68 -1.44 13.72 -14.37
N THR A 69 -1.84 13.66 -15.64
CA THR A 69 -2.66 14.71 -16.25
C THR A 69 -4.13 14.62 -15.80
N ASP A 70 -4.85 15.73 -15.88
CA ASP A 70 -6.30 15.74 -15.64
C ASP A 70 -7.04 14.74 -16.55
N ALA A 71 -6.59 14.59 -17.80
CA ALA A 71 -7.18 13.66 -18.76
C ALA A 71 -7.05 12.20 -18.29
N GLU A 72 -5.84 11.79 -17.88
CA GLU A 72 -5.59 10.45 -17.33
C GLU A 72 -6.37 10.23 -16.03
N PHE A 73 -6.40 11.23 -15.13
CA PHE A 73 -7.18 11.15 -13.91
C PHE A 73 -8.67 10.90 -14.19
N TRP A 74 -9.26 11.68 -15.09
CA TRP A 74 -10.67 11.52 -15.44
C TRP A 74 -10.96 10.21 -16.16
N GLU A 75 -10.04 9.72 -16.98
CA GLU A 75 -10.11 8.39 -17.59
C GLU A 75 -10.20 7.29 -16.50
N TYR A 76 -9.25 7.24 -15.57
CA TYR A 76 -9.24 6.25 -14.49
C TYR A 76 -10.46 6.36 -13.57
N LYS A 77 -10.84 7.59 -13.20
CA LYS A 77 -12.03 7.83 -12.37
C LYS A 77 -13.28 7.30 -13.07
N ASN A 78 -13.45 7.58 -14.37
CA ASN A 78 -14.66 7.19 -15.10
C ASN A 78 -14.68 5.70 -15.48
N ALA A 79 -13.51 5.05 -15.49
CA ALA A 79 -13.43 3.59 -15.60
C ALA A 79 -13.86 2.87 -14.31
N SER A 80 -13.91 3.55 -13.17
CA SER A 80 -14.26 2.96 -11.87
C SER A 80 -15.77 3.00 -11.61
N HIS A 81 -16.35 1.85 -11.29
CA HIS A 81 -17.80 1.64 -11.14
C HIS A 81 -18.15 0.97 -9.81
N GLY A 82 -19.42 1.02 -9.41
CA GLY A 82 -19.87 0.51 -8.11
C GLY A 82 -19.78 -1.02 -7.95
N ASP A 83 -19.61 -1.75 -9.03
CA ASP A 83 -19.40 -3.19 -9.09
C ASP A 83 -17.91 -3.59 -9.08
N ASP A 84 -16.99 -2.62 -9.07
CA ASP A 84 -15.57 -2.88 -8.88
C ASP A 84 -15.27 -3.40 -7.48
N ARG A 85 -14.23 -4.25 -7.37
CA ARG A 85 -13.78 -4.80 -6.09
C ARG A 85 -13.22 -3.69 -5.19
N ALA A 86 -13.96 -3.34 -4.16
CA ALA A 86 -13.55 -2.42 -3.11
C ALA A 86 -13.30 -3.12 -1.77
N THR A 87 -12.50 -2.49 -0.92
CA THR A 87 -12.33 -2.86 0.49
C THR A 87 -13.00 -1.79 1.33
N ILE A 88 -13.84 -2.19 2.28
CA ILE A 88 -14.36 -1.31 3.33
C ILE A 88 -13.63 -1.68 4.61
N VAL A 89 -12.95 -0.71 5.23
CA VAL A 89 -12.30 -0.86 6.54
C VAL A 89 -13.15 -0.09 7.53
N TYR A 90 -13.52 -0.72 8.65
CA TYR A 90 -14.28 -0.14 9.75
C TYR A 90 -13.37 0.23 10.92
#